data_AF-S4NSF3-F1
#
_entry.id   AF-S4NSF3-F1
#
_cell.length_a   1.000
_cell.length_b   1.000
_cell.length_c   1.000
_cell.angle_alpha   90.00
_cell.angle_beta   90.00
_cell.angle_gamma   90.00
#
_symmetry.space_group_name_H-M   'P 1'
#
loop_
_entity.id
_entity.type
_entity.pdbx_description
1 polymer ?
#
loop_
_entity_poly.entity_id
_entity_poly.type
_entity_poly.pdbx_seq_one_letter_code
_entity_poly.pdbx_strand_id
1 'polypeptide(L)'
;MIDQIDITAEDVFVDLGSGVGQVVLQVAAATPCRVCFGVEKAEVPSRYASSMDTYFRTWMKWYGKKFGEYKLIKGDFLMDEHREKINSATIVFVNNFAFGPHVDHQLKERFADLKDGAKIVSSKSFCPLNFRITDRNLSDIGTIMHVSEMSPLKGSVSWTGKPVS
;
A
#
# COMPACT_ATOMS: atom_id res chain seq x y z
N MET A 1 9.63 -4.86 -3.97
CA MET A 1 8.87 -3.62 -4.17
C MET A 1 9.80 -2.43 -4.37
N ILE A 2 10.53 -2.01 -3.33
CA ILE A 2 11.38 -0.80 -3.39
C ILE A 2 12.36 -0.81 -4.59
N ASP A 3 12.99 -1.93 -4.90
CA ASP A 3 13.92 -2.00 -6.04
C ASP A 3 13.23 -2.17 -7.41
N GLN A 4 11.94 -2.51 -7.43
CA GLN A 4 11.17 -2.76 -8.67
C GLN A 4 10.33 -1.55 -9.09
N ILE A 5 10.10 -0.61 -8.16
CA ILE A 5 9.37 0.63 -8.42
C ILE A 5 10.36 1.77 -8.26
N ASP A 6 10.49 2.60 -9.29
CA ASP A 6 11.19 3.87 -9.15
C ASP A 6 10.37 4.82 -8.27
N ILE A 7 10.86 5.10 -7.06
CA ILE A 7 10.24 5.94 -6.05
C ILE A 7 11.07 7.22 -5.91
N THR A 8 10.42 8.36 -6.15
CA THR A 8 11.04 9.68 -6.22
C THR A 8 10.62 10.57 -5.05
N ALA A 9 11.22 11.76 -4.96
CA ALA A 9 10.88 12.76 -3.94
C ALA A 9 9.54 13.48 -4.17
N GLU A 10 8.85 13.21 -5.28
CA GLU A 10 7.51 13.73 -5.56
C GLU A 10 6.42 12.76 -5.10
N ASP A 11 6.77 11.49 -4.93
CA ASP A 11 5.84 10.41 -4.65
C ASP A 11 5.24 10.49 -3.25
N VAL A 12 3.97 10.06 -3.16
CA VAL A 12 3.22 9.89 -1.93
C VAL A 12 2.89 8.41 -1.80
N PHE A 13 3.43 7.80 -0.75
CA PHE A 13 3.20 6.39 -0.44
C PHE A 13 2.06 6.25 0.58
N VAL A 14 1.13 5.33 0.33
CA VAL A 14 0.04 5.00 1.26
C VAL A 14 -0.08 3.48 1.43
N ASP A 15 -0.03 3.01 2.68
CA ASP A 15 -0.30 1.64 3.09
C ASP A 15 -1.71 1.51 3.68
N LEU A 16 -2.59 0.77 2.99
CA LEU A 16 -3.98 0.54 3.37
C LEU A 16 -4.08 -0.74 4.20
N GLY A 17 -4.40 -0.59 5.50
CA GLY A 17 -4.33 -1.70 6.45
C GLY A 17 -2.91 -1.91 6.96
N SER A 18 -2.26 -0.83 7.39
CA SER A 18 -0.83 -0.81 7.69
C SER A 18 -0.41 -1.67 8.91
N GLY A 19 -1.36 -2.20 9.67
CA GLY A 19 -1.09 -2.98 10.87
C GLY A 19 -0.25 -2.19 11.88
N VAL A 20 0.91 -2.73 12.23
CA VAL A 20 1.87 -2.08 13.14
C VAL A 20 2.77 -1.03 12.45
N GLY A 21 2.59 -0.80 11.14
CA GLY A 21 3.28 0.26 10.38
C GLY A 21 4.62 -0.13 9.76
N GLN A 22 5.01 -1.40 9.78
CA GLN A 22 6.34 -1.84 9.35
C GLN A 22 6.72 -1.45 7.91
N VAL A 23 5.77 -1.55 6.96
CA VAL A 23 6.02 -1.25 5.55
C VAL A 23 6.26 0.25 5.37
N VAL A 24 5.41 1.07 5.97
CA VAL A 24 5.54 2.54 5.98
C VAL A 24 6.90 2.98 6.52
N LEU A 25 7.32 2.42 7.66
CA LEU A 25 8.61 2.75 8.27
C LEU A 25 9.79 2.35 7.38
N GLN A 26 9.71 1.18 6.74
CA GLN A 26 10.75 0.72 5.81
C GLN A 26 10.84 1.62 4.58
N VAL A 27 9.71 1.96 3.95
CA VAL A 27 9.68 2.84 2.77
C VAL A 27 10.19 4.23 3.13
N ALA A 28 9.79 4.79 4.27
CA ALA A 28 10.27 6.08 4.76
C ALA A 28 11.78 6.08 5.06
N ALA A 29 12.34 4.95 5.50
CA ALA A 29 13.78 4.84 5.78
C ALA A 29 14.63 4.62 4.52
N ALA A 30 14.09 3.92 3.52
CA ALA A 30 14.85 3.38 2.40
C ALA A 30 14.66 4.13 1.07
N THR A 31 13.71 5.06 1.00
CA THR A 31 13.33 5.74 -0.25
C THR A 31 13.31 7.26 -0.07
N PRO A 32 13.43 8.04 -1.17
CA PRO A 32 13.30 9.50 -1.11
C PRO A 32 11.85 9.97 -1.08
N CYS A 33 10.87 9.09 -0.93
CA CYS A 33 9.43 9.40 -0.96
C CYS A 33 9.09 10.63 -0.12
N ARG A 34 8.29 11.54 -0.68
CA ARG A 34 7.95 12.83 -0.06
C ARG A 34 7.33 12.65 1.31
N VAL A 35 6.33 11.76 1.37
CA VAL A 35 5.61 11.43 2.59
C VAL A 35 5.00 10.03 2.48
N CYS A 36 5.10 9.27 3.56
CA CYS A 36 4.53 7.93 3.69
C CYS A 36 3.37 7.91 4.71
N PHE A 37 2.24 7.35 4.34
CA PHE A 37 1.09 7.19 5.23
C PHE A 37 0.79 5.72 5.48
N GLY A 38 0.44 5.39 6.71
CA GLY A 38 -0.19 4.11 7.06
C GLY A 38 -1.53 4.35 7.69
N VAL A 39 -2.57 3.67 7.23
CA VAL A 39 -3.92 3.73 7.80
C VAL A 39 -4.29 2.36 8.32
N GLU A 40 -4.58 2.27 9.62
CA GLU A 40 -4.99 1.02 10.29
C GLU A 40 -6.28 1.22 11.08
N LYS A 41 -7.25 0.34 10.85
CA LYS A 41 -8.59 0.41 11.47
C LYS A 41 -8.60 -0.20 12.87
N ALA A 42 -7.89 -1.30 13.08
CA ALA A 42 -7.97 -2.07 14.32
C ALA A 42 -7.17 -1.41 15.45
N GLU A 43 -7.77 -1.39 16.64
CA GLU A 43 -7.24 -0.73 17.83
C GLU A 43 -5.87 -1.28 18.25
N VAL A 44 -5.77 -2.60 18.36
CA VAL A 44 -4.57 -3.28 18.87
C VAL A 44 -3.34 -3.02 18.00
N PRO A 45 -3.36 -3.25 16.67
CA PRO A 45 -2.21 -2.96 15.82
C PRO A 45 -1.91 -1.45 15.77
N SER A 46 -2.92 -0.58 15.75
CA SER A 46 -2.71 0.86 15.78
C SER A 46 -1.99 1.33 17.06
N ARG A 47 -2.36 0.77 18.23
CA ARG A 47 -1.65 1.04 19.49
C ARG A 47 -0.18 0.62 19.42
N TYR A 48 0.09 -0.55 18.84
CA TYR A 48 1.47 -0.99 18.62
C TYR A 48 2.20 -0.13 17.58
N ALA A 49 1.50 0.39 16.58
CA ALA A 49 2.06 1.32 15.59
C ALA A 49 2.57 2.61 16.25
N SER A 50 1.89 3.13 17.28
CA SER A 50 2.38 4.27 18.07
C SER A 50 3.66 3.96 18.85
N SER A 51 3.78 2.75 19.40
CA SER A 51 5.03 2.30 20.03
C SER A 51 6.15 2.13 18.99
N MET A 52 5.83 1.54 17.83
CA MET A 52 6.76 1.37 16.71
C MET A 52 7.29 2.72 16.20
N ASP A 53 6.45 3.74 16.08
CA ASP A 53 6.86 5.11 15.74
C ASP A 53 7.91 5.65 16.73
N THR A 54 7.64 5.50 18.03
CA THR A 54 8.55 5.96 19.10
C THR A 54 9.91 5.24 19.03
N TYR A 55 9.89 3.92 18.88
CA TYR A 55 11.12 3.14 18.79
C TYR A 55 11.89 3.43 17.50
N PHE A 56 11.21 3.52 16.37
CA PHE A 56 11.84 3.82 15.08
C PHE A 56 12.58 5.16 15.14
N ARG A 57 11.95 6.23 15.62
CA ARG A 57 12.61 7.54 15.77
C ARG A 57 13.81 7.49 16.71
N THR A 58 13.67 6.78 17.82
CA THR A 58 14.75 6.59 18.80
C THR A 58 15.95 5.91 18.16
N TRP A 59 15.72 4.79 17.47
CA TRP A 59 16.79 4.02 16.83
C TRP A 59 17.42 4.76 15.66
N MET A 60 16.62 5.35 14.77
CA MET A 60 17.15 6.13 13.64
C MET A 60 18.05 7.27 14.13
N LYS A 61 17.66 7.97 15.21
CA LYS A 61 18.50 8.98 15.86
C LYS A 61 19.76 8.36 16.47
N TRP A 62 19.66 7.23 17.16
CA TRP A 62 20.80 6.55 17.79
C TRP A 62 21.86 6.14 16.76
N TYR A 63 21.44 5.57 15.63
CA TYR A 63 22.34 5.18 14.53
C TYR A 63 22.75 6.35 13.62
N GLY A 64 22.24 7.57 13.85
CA GLY A 64 22.50 8.74 13.01
C GLY A 64 21.97 8.61 11.58
N LYS A 65 20.89 7.85 11.36
CA LYS A 65 20.27 7.63 10.04
C LYS A 65 19.10 8.58 9.83
N LYS A 66 19.01 9.13 8.62
CA LYS A 66 17.88 9.96 8.18
C LYS A 66 16.74 9.07 7.66
N PHE A 67 15.52 9.59 7.74
CA PHE A 67 14.31 8.99 7.18
C PHE A 67 13.38 10.10 6.68
N GLY A 68 12.54 9.79 5.70
CA GLY A 68 11.53 10.69 5.14
C GLY A 68 10.35 10.95 6.07
N GLU A 69 9.48 11.88 5.71
CA GLU A 69 8.27 12.15 6.50
C GLU A 69 7.33 10.93 6.45
N TYR A 70 6.78 10.55 7.59
CA TYR A 70 5.73 9.54 7.64
C TYR A 70 4.70 9.81 8.74
N LYS A 71 3.49 9.27 8.56
CA LYS A 71 2.41 9.31 9.55
C LYS A 71 1.67 7.97 9.61
N LEU A 72 1.55 7.42 10.82
CA LEU A 72 0.74 6.24 11.11
C LEU A 72 -0.58 6.71 11.74
N ILE A 73 -1.69 6.39 11.11
CA ILE A 73 -3.02 6.95 11.40
C ILE A 73 -3.95 5.80 11.80
N LYS A 74 -4.62 5.97 12.94
CA LYS A 74 -5.75 5.14 13.30
C LYS A 74 -6.98 5.61 12.54
N GLY A 75 -7.53 4.75 11.68
CA GLY A 75 -8.68 5.13 10.88
C GLY A 75 -9.13 4.04 9.91
N ASP A 76 -10.32 4.23 9.34
CA ASP A 76 -10.84 3.35 8.30
C ASP A 76 -10.55 3.99 6.94
N PHE A 77 -9.74 3.33 6.12
CA PHE A 77 -9.37 3.82 4.80
C PHE A 77 -10.55 3.89 3.81
N LEU A 78 -11.70 3.29 4.15
CA LEU A 78 -12.92 3.39 3.35
C LEU A 78 -13.74 4.64 3.67
N MET A 79 -13.46 5.32 4.79
CA MET A 79 -14.20 6.52 5.20
C MET A 79 -13.70 7.76 4.47
N ASP A 80 -14.62 8.70 4.20
CA ASP A 80 -14.31 9.88 3.38
C ASP A 80 -13.27 10.81 4.00
N GLU A 81 -13.07 10.76 5.32
CA GLU A 81 -12.01 11.52 6.02
C GLU A 81 -10.60 11.25 5.47
N HIS A 82 -10.37 10.05 4.93
CA HIS A 82 -9.07 9.67 4.37
C HIS A 82 -9.03 9.68 2.85
N ARG A 83 -10.16 9.98 2.19
CA ARG A 83 -10.29 9.96 0.73
C ARG A 83 -9.31 10.92 0.06
N GLU A 84 -9.19 12.15 0.56
CA GLU A 84 -8.25 13.12 -0.03
C GLU A 84 -6.79 12.67 0.06
N LYS A 85 -6.41 12.01 1.17
CA LYS A 85 -5.04 11.49 1.35
C LYS A 85 -4.76 10.34 0.39
N ILE A 86 -5.73 9.42 0.25
CA ILE A 86 -5.62 8.30 -0.68
C ILE A 86 -5.60 8.80 -2.13
N ASN A 87 -6.44 9.76 -2.49
CA ASN A 87 -6.46 10.34 -3.84
C ASN A 87 -5.18 11.13 -4.19
N SER A 88 -4.44 11.58 -3.16
CA SER A 88 -3.12 12.18 -3.34
C SER A 88 -1.98 11.16 -3.52
N ALA A 89 -2.25 9.88 -3.29
CA ALA A 89 -1.26 8.81 -3.38
C ALA A 89 -0.82 8.59 -4.83
N THR A 90 0.48 8.49 -5.03
CA THR A 90 1.06 8.03 -6.30
C THR A 90 1.46 6.55 -6.22
N ILE A 91 1.69 6.04 -5.00
CA ILE A 91 1.99 4.64 -4.74
C ILE A 91 1.10 4.15 -3.60
N VAL A 92 0.30 3.13 -3.87
CA VAL A 92 -0.57 2.49 -2.89
C VAL A 92 -0.09 1.07 -2.66
N PHE A 93 0.12 0.70 -1.40
CA PHE A 93 0.34 -0.67 -0.98
C PHE A 93 -0.88 -1.18 -0.22
N VAL A 94 -1.31 -2.41 -0.53
CA VAL A 94 -2.41 -3.07 0.17
C VAL A 94 -2.19 -4.58 0.24
N ASN A 95 -2.07 -5.13 1.44
CA ASN A 95 -2.07 -6.57 1.62
C ASN A 95 -3.50 -7.11 1.73
N ASN A 96 -4.15 -7.26 0.58
CA ASN A 96 -5.54 -7.71 0.48
C ASN A 96 -5.71 -9.24 0.46
N PHE A 97 -4.69 -10.03 0.82
CA PHE A 97 -4.75 -11.49 0.70
C PHE A 97 -5.95 -12.11 1.46
N ALA A 98 -6.26 -11.57 2.64
CA ALA A 98 -7.37 -12.02 3.48
C ALA A 98 -8.60 -11.09 3.43
N PHE A 99 -8.65 -10.13 2.52
CA PHE A 99 -9.79 -9.22 2.41
C PHE A 99 -10.98 -9.91 1.74
N GLY A 100 -12.18 -9.63 2.26
CA GLY A 100 -13.42 -10.13 1.69
C GLY A 100 -13.80 -9.41 0.39
N PRO A 101 -14.65 -10.01 -0.47
CA PRO A 101 -15.04 -9.43 -1.75
C PRO A 101 -15.64 -8.02 -1.66
N HIS A 102 -16.33 -7.71 -0.56
CA HIS A 102 -16.93 -6.38 -0.33
C HIS A 102 -15.86 -5.29 -0.19
N VAL A 103 -14.81 -5.55 0.60
CA VAL A 103 -13.70 -4.61 0.79
C VAL A 103 -12.90 -4.45 -0.50
N ASP A 104 -12.65 -5.56 -1.21
CA ASP A 104 -11.99 -5.52 -2.53
C ASP A 104 -12.79 -4.66 -3.53
N HIS A 105 -14.12 -4.75 -3.53
CA HIS A 105 -14.97 -3.95 -4.42
C HIS A 105 -14.89 -2.45 -4.10
N GLN A 106 -14.99 -2.08 -2.82
CA GLN A 106 -14.88 -0.68 -2.41
C GLN A 106 -13.48 -0.10 -2.69
N LEU A 107 -12.42 -0.90 -2.52
CA LEU A 107 -11.07 -0.49 -2.89
C LEU A 107 -10.96 -0.17 -4.38
N LYS A 108 -11.58 -0.97 -5.25
CA LYS A 108 -11.61 -0.68 -6.70
C LYS A 108 -12.28 0.65 -6.99
N GLU A 109 -13.41 0.96 -6.36
CA GLU A 109 -14.06 2.26 -6.53
C GLU A 109 -13.14 3.42 -6.12
N ARG A 110 -12.39 3.27 -5.01
CA ARG A 110 -11.41 4.27 -4.59
C ARG A 110 -10.23 4.40 -5.56
N PHE A 111 -9.77 3.29 -6.13
CA PHE A 111 -8.66 3.29 -7.08
C PHE A 111 -9.01 3.96 -8.42
N ALA A 112 -10.29 3.98 -8.80
CA ALA A 112 -10.75 4.71 -9.98
C ALA A 112 -10.60 6.24 -9.85
N ASP A 113 -10.52 6.76 -8.62
CA ASP A 113 -10.30 8.19 -8.34
C ASP A 113 -8.80 8.57 -8.26
N LEU A 114 -7.89 7.60 -8.37
CA LEU A 114 -6.45 7.88 -8.34
C LEU A 114 -6.00 8.61 -9.61
N LYS A 115 -4.93 9.40 -9.47
CA LYS A 115 -4.33 10.09 -10.61
C LYS A 115 -3.72 9.10 -11.59
N ASP A 116 -3.71 9.48 -12.87
CA ASP A 116 -3.02 8.71 -13.89
C ASP A 116 -1.53 8.52 -13.53
N GLY A 117 -1.01 7.33 -13.82
CA GLY A 117 0.34 6.91 -13.42
C GLY A 117 0.48 6.43 -11.97
N ALA A 118 -0.58 6.48 -11.15
CA ALA A 118 -0.53 5.90 -9.80
C ALA A 118 -0.32 4.38 -9.87
N LYS A 119 0.51 3.86 -8.96
CA LYS A 119 0.91 2.45 -8.91
C LYS A 119 0.28 1.79 -7.69
N ILE A 120 -0.39 0.66 -7.90
CA ILE A 120 -1.00 -0.13 -6.82
C ILE A 120 -0.25 -1.45 -6.70
N VAL A 121 0.27 -1.72 -5.50
CA VAL A 121 0.97 -2.96 -5.16
C VAL A 121 0.08 -3.75 -4.21
N SER A 122 -0.34 -4.94 -4.63
CA SER A 122 -1.21 -5.79 -3.82
C SER A 122 -0.78 -7.24 -3.82
N SER A 123 -1.15 -7.97 -2.76
CA SER A 123 -0.87 -9.42 -2.62
C SER A 123 -1.87 -10.30 -3.38
N LYS A 124 -3.00 -9.73 -3.81
CA LYS A 124 -3.99 -10.36 -4.67
C LYS A 124 -4.42 -9.36 -5.74
N SER A 125 -4.46 -9.82 -6.99
CA SER A 125 -4.82 -8.95 -8.11
C SER A 125 -6.27 -8.45 -8.04
N PHE A 126 -6.49 -7.17 -8.35
CA PHE A 126 -7.83 -6.57 -8.44
C PHE A 126 -8.50 -6.84 -9.79
N CYS A 127 -7.74 -7.04 -10.86
CA CYS A 127 -8.25 -7.39 -12.18
C CYS A 127 -7.42 -8.51 -12.83
N PRO A 128 -8.00 -9.28 -13.77
CA PRO A 128 -7.27 -10.33 -14.48
C PRO A 128 -6.03 -9.77 -15.20
N LEU A 129 -4.91 -10.49 -15.17
CA LEU A 129 -3.68 -10.10 -15.88
C LEU A 129 -3.88 -9.97 -17.40
N ASN A 130 -4.76 -10.81 -17.96
CA ASN A 130 -5.10 -10.81 -19.39
C ASN A 130 -6.49 -10.20 -19.64
N PHE A 131 -6.81 -9.10 -18.97
CA PHE A 131 -8.10 -8.44 -19.13
C PHE A 131 -8.27 -7.94 -20.58
N ARG A 132 -9.37 -8.34 -21.23
CA ARG A 132 -9.76 -7.84 -22.55
C ARG A 132 -11.03 -7.01 -22.42
N ILE A 133 -10.97 -5.80 -22.95
CA ILE A 133 -12.10 -4.87 -22.94
C ILE A 133 -13.17 -5.36 -23.93
N THR A 134 -14.42 -5.39 -23.48
CA THR A 134 -15.62 -5.77 -24.22
C THR A 134 -16.77 -4.86 -23.78
N ASP A 135 -17.85 -4.74 -24.57
CA ASP A 135 -19.00 -3.89 -24.21
C ASP A 135 -19.62 -4.23 -22.85
N ARG A 136 -19.47 -5.48 -22.37
CA ARG A 136 -20.03 -5.95 -21.10
C ARG A 136 -19.21 -5.58 -19.86
N ASN A 137 -17.95 -5.20 -20.02
CA ASN A 137 -17.03 -4.92 -18.90
C ASN A 137 -16.44 -3.51 -18.93
N LEU A 138 -17.11 -2.58 -19.64
CA LEU A 138 -16.68 -1.18 -19.75
C LEU A 138 -16.63 -0.44 -18.39
N SER A 139 -17.41 -0.89 -17.40
CA SER A 139 -17.41 -0.33 -16.05
C SER A 139 -16.33 -0.92 -15.13
N ASP A 140 -15.59 -1.94 -15.58
CA ASP A 140 -14.58 -2.59 -14.74
C ASP A 140 -13.31 -1.76 -14.68
N ILE A 141 -12.69 -1.69 -13.49
CA ILE A 141 -11.42 -1.00 -13.27
C ILE A 141 -10.27 -1.54 -14.15
N GLY A 142 -10.38 -2.78 -14.63
CA GLY A 142 -9.41 -3.38 -15.55
C GLY A 142 -9.30 -2.64 -16.89
N THR A 143 -10.26 -1.77 -17.22
CA THR A 143 -10.21 -0.91 -18.42
C THR A 143 -9.20 0.23 -18.32
N ILE A 144 -8.89 0.68 -17.09
CA ILE A 144 -8.02 1.83 -16.82
C ILE A 144 -6.70 1.46 -16.16
N MET A 145 -6.43 0.16 -15.96
CA MET A 145 -5.26 -0.33 -15.24
C MET A 145 -4.43 -1.31 -16.08
N HIS A 146 -3.11 -1.18 -15.99
CA HIS A 146 -2.17 -2.21 -16.43
C HIS A 146 -1.72 -3.05 -15.23
N VAL A 147 -1.80 -4.38 -15.33
CA VAL A 147 -1.42 -5.30 -14.24
C VAL A 147 -0.24 -6.17 -14.67
N SER A 148 0.78 -6.23 -13.82
CA SER A 148 1.91 -7.13 -13.96
C SER A 148 2.21 -7.80 -12.62
N GLU A 149 2.61 -9.07 -12.64
CA GLU A 149 3.07 -9.80 -11.47
C GLU A 149 4.52 -9.41 -11.13
N MET A 150 4.80 -9.16 -9.85
CA MET A 150 6.16 -8.91 -9.38
C MET A 150 6.92 -10.23 -9.22
N SER A 151 8.24 -10.19 -9.36
CA SER A 151 9.06 -11.40 -9.17
C SER A 151 8.92 -11.93 -7.73
N PRO A 152 8.57 -13.22 -7.54
CA PRO A 152 8.36 -13.79 -6.22
C PRO A 152 9.67 -13.83 -5.43
N LEU A 153 9.55 -13.75 -4.11
CA LEU A 153 10.72 -13.82 -3.23
C LEU A 153 11.29 -15.25 -3.26
N LYS A 154 12.50 -15.41 -3.83
CA LYS A 154 13.15 -16.72 -3.92
C LYS A 154 13.54 -17.22 -2.53
N GLY A 155 13.21 -18.48 -2.22
CA GLY A 155 13.62 -19.14 -0.96
C GLY A 155 12.73 -18.86 0.25
N SER A 156 11.55 -18.27 0.08
CA SER A 156 10.55 -18.08 1.13
C SER A 156 9.18 -18.58 0.69
N VAL A 157 8.43 -19.19 1.61
CA VAL A 157 7.05 -19.65 1.39
C VAL A 157 6.12 -19.07 2.45
N SER A 158 4.87 -18.84 2.07
CA SER A 158 3.81 -18.48 3.02
C SER A 158 3.31 -19.71 3.78
N TRP A 159 2.42 -19.49 4.77
CA TRP A 159 1.70 -20.54 5.48
C TRP A 159 0.86 -21.45 4.57
N THR A 160 0.60 -21.03 3.31
CA THR A 160 -0.07 -21.86 2.29
C THR A 160 0.88 -22.85 1.60
N GLY A 161 2.18 -22.83 1.93
CA GLY A 161 3.20 -23.66 1.29
C GLY A 161 3.63 -23.19 -0.10
N LYS A 162 3.11 -22.04 -0.58
CA LYS A 162 3.44 -21.45 -1.87
C LYS A 162 4.35 -20.22 -1.72
N PRO A 163 5.22 -19.94 -2.71
CA PRO A 163 5.93 -18.66 -2.80
C PRO A 163 4.95 -17.50 -2.73
N VAL A 164 5.40 -16.38 -2.16
CA VAL A 164 4.62 -15.13 -2.16
C VAL A 164 4.98 -14.37 -3.43
N SER A 165 3.97 -14.15 -4.27
CA SER A 165 3.98 -13.37 -5.51
C SER A 165 3.03 -12.20 -5.37
#